data_AF-A0A3R8ZM04-F1
#
_entry.id   AF-A0A3R8ZM04-F1
#
_cell.length_a   1.000
_cell.length_b   1.000
_cell.length_c   1.000
_cell.angle_alpha   90.00
_cell.angle_beta   90.00
_cell.angle_gamma   90.00
#
_symmetry.space_group_name_H-M   'P 1'
#
loop_
_entity.id
_entity.type
_entity.pdbx_description
1 polymer ?
#
loop_
_entity_poly.entity_id
_entity_poly.type
_entity_poly.pdbx_seq_one_letter_code
_entity_poly.pdbx_strand_id
1 'polypeptide(L)'
;MSILSVLVTVALATGGEAPRDLPTVPVRAPAPACLDVVVNGERVRPWACLQEKLTPPATQPTPAKMSEADKLIRQPGNRMLQYNLEGTRQRMGNALGNSVVPQRPAR
;
A
#
# COMPACT_ATOMS: atom_id res chain seq x y z
N MET A 1 38.67 34.43 -40.00
CA MET A 1 38.15 33.04 -39.99
C MET A 1 36.87 33.05 -39.17
N SER A 2 35.74 33.13 -39.87
CA SER A 2 34.40 33.31 -39.29
C SER A 2 33.75 31.94 -39.19
N ILE A 3 33.60 31.40 -37.98
CA ILE A 3 32.98 30.10 -37.76
C ILE A 3 31.52 30.38 -37.40
N LEU A 4 30.62 30.16 -38.37
CA LEU A 4 29.18 30.30 -38.19
C LEU A 4 28.69 29.36 -37.08
N SER A 5 27.98 29.93 -36.11
CA SER A 5 27.17 29.23 -35.10
C SER A 5 26.06 28.41 -35.77
N VAL A 6 26.00 27.12 -35.48
CA VAL A 6 24.84 26.28 -35.78
C VAL A 6 23.86 26.40 -34.61
N LEU A 7 22.76 27.13 -34.81
CA LEU A 7 21.64 27.19 -33.87
C LEU A 7 20.80 25.91 -34.03
N VAL A 8 20.89 25.03 -33.03
CA VAL A 8 19.98 23.88 -32.88
C VAL A 8 18.70 24.39 -32.21
N THR A 9 17.61 24.46 -32.96
CA THR A 9 16.27 24.75 -32.43
C THR A 9 15.69 23.47 -31.81
N VAL A 10 15.67 23.40 -30.47
CA VAL A 10 14.91 22.39 -29.72
C VAL A 10 13.45 22.82 -29.67
N ALA A 11 12.57 22.08 -30.33
CA ALA A 11 11.12 22.25 -30.20
C ALA A 11 10.64 21.63 -28.89
N LEU A 12 10.30 22.46 -27.89
CA LEU A 12 9.58 22.00 -26.71
C LEU A 12 8.12 21.76 -27.11
N ALA A 13 7.74 20.48 -27.20
CA ALA A 13 6.33 20.09 -27.24
C ALA A 13 5.71 20.35 -25.86
N THR A 14 4.96 21.45 -25.73
CA THR A 14 4.08 21.68 -24.60
C THR A 14 2.88 20.73 -24.70
N GLY A 15 3.00 19.56 -24.08
CA GLY A 15 1.86 18.69 -23.82
C GLY A 15 0.90 19.41 -22.87
N GLY A 16 -0.20 19.93 -23.42
CA GLY A 16 -1.31 20.44 -22.62
C GLY A 16 -1.98 19.30 -21.87
N GLU A 17 -1.81 19.26 -20.55
CA GLU A 17 -2.52 18.36 -19.66
C GLU A 17 -3.97 18.86 -19.54
N ALA A 18 -4.90 18.19 -20.22
CA ALA A 18 -6.33 18.44 -20.03
C ALA A 18 -6.72 18.13 -18.57
N PRO A 19 -7.60 18.93 -17.93
CA PRO A 19 -8.02 18.68 -16.56
C PRO A 19 -8.70 17.31 -16.47
N ARG A 20 -8.09 16.40 -15.71
CA ARG A 20 -8.69 15.11 -15.39
C ARG A 20 -9.79 15.35 -14.37
N ASP A 21 -11.03 15.09 -14.76
CA ASP A 21 -12.19 15.12 -13.87
C ASP A 21 -12.04 13.97 -12.85
N LEU A 22 -11.61 14.29 -11.64
CA LEU A 22 -11.46 13.30 -10.57
C LEU A 22 -12.83 13.02 -9.98
N PRO A 23 -13.23 11.74 -9.82
CA PRO A 23 -14.49 11.41 -9.20
C PRO A 23 -14.54 12.02 -7.79
N THR A 24 -15.59 12.79 -7.51
CA THR A 24 -15.84 13.35 -6.18
C THR A 24 -16.11 12.20 -5.22
N VAL A 25 -15.10 11.82 -4.42
CA VAL A 25 -15.27 10.80 -3.38
C VAL A 25 -16.14 11.41 -2.28
N PRO A 26 -17.32 10.83 -1.96
CA PRO A 26 -18.14 11.34 -0.87
C PRO A 26 -17.32 11.28 0.43
N VAL A 27 -17.16 12.43 1.09
CA VAL A 27 -16.47 12.51 2.37
C VAL A 27 -17.32 11.80 3.41
N ARG A 28 -16.92 10.59 3.78
CA ARG A 28 -17.54 9.84 4.86
C ARG A 28 -17.28 10.60 6.17
N ALA A 29 -18.34 10.82 6.96
CA ALA A 29 -18.21 11.41 8.29
C ALA A 29 -17.12 10.66 9.09
N PRO A 30 -16.29 11.38 9.88
CA PRO A 30 -15.20 10.76 10.60
C PRO A 30 -15.76 9.75 11.59
N ALA A 31 -15.46 8.48 11.35
CA ALA A 31 -15.84 7.42 12.27
C ALA A 31 -15.02 7.59 13.57
N PRO A 32 -15.55 7.22 14.75
CA PRO A 32 -14.90 7.47 16.03
C PRO A 32 -13.48 6.86 16.05
N ALA A 33 -12.53 7.59 16.64
CA ALA A 33 -11.15 7.13 16.78
C ALA A 33 -11.07 5.98 17.80
N CYS A 34 -10.26 4.96 17.53
CA CYS A 34 -9.97 3.91 18.51
C CYS A 34 -8.86 4.43 19.43
N LEU A 35 -9.18 4.68 20.70
CA LEU A 35 -8.26 5.25 21.69
C LEU A 35 -7.79 4.18 22.68
N ASP A 36 -6.49 4.17 23.00
CA ASP A 36 -5.95 3.36 24.08
C ASP A 36 -6.20 4.07 25.42
N VAL A 37 -6.69 3.33 26.42
CA VAL A 37 -6.92 3.86 27.77
C VAL A 37 -6.12 3.05 28.79
N VAL A 38 -5.67 3.71 29.85
CA VAL A 38 -4.99 3.04 30.98
C VAL A 38 -5.96 3.04 32.15
N VAL A 39 -6.30 1.84 32.64
CA VAL A 39 -7.16 1.65 33.81
C VAL A 39 -6.35 0.88 34.83
N ASN A 40 -6.18 1.42 36.04
CA ASN A 40 -5.41 0.80 37.11
C ASN A 40 -3.94 0.45 36.74
N GLY A 41 -3.32 1.26 35.88
CA GLY A 41 -1.95 1.03 35.40
C GLY A 41 -1.83 0.01 34.27
N GLU A 42 -2.91 -0.67 33.89
CA GLU A 42 -2.95 -1.59 32.76
C GLU A 42 -3.46 -0.88 31.50
N ARG A 43 -2.75 -1.04 30.38
CA ARG A 43 -3.14 -0.47 29.08
C ARG A 43 -4.16 -1.37 28.40
N VAL A 44 -5.42 -0.96 28.41
CA VAL A 44 -6.50 -1.65 27.71
C VAL A 44 -6.52 -1.19 26.25
N ARG A 45 -6.18 -2.12 25.34
CA ARG A 45 -6.26 -1.86 23.89
C ARG A 45 -7.72 -1.98 23.40
N PRO A 46 -8.20 -1.07 22.54
CA PRO A 46 -9.58 -1.07 22.05
C PRO A 46 -9.75 -2.08 20.91
N TRP A 47 -9.54 -3.36 21.20
CA TRP A 47 -9.51 -4.42 20.18
C TRP A 47 -10.80 -4.53 19.38
N ALA A 48 -11.95 -4.39 20.02
CA ALA A 48 -13.25 -4.41 19.35
C ALA A 48 -13.36 -3.29 18.30
N CYS A 49 -12.97 -2.06 18.66
CA CYS A 49 -12.95 -0.93 17.73
C CYS A 49 -11.99 -1.18 16.56
N LEU A 50 -10.76 -1.66 16.82
CA LEU A 50 -9.80 -1.94 15.75
C LEU A 50 -10.30 -3.03 14.80
N GLN A 51 -10.90 -4.09 15.32
CA GLN A 51 -11.44 -5.18 14.52
C GLN A 51 -12.58 -4.69 13.61
N GLU A 52 -13.46 -3.84 14.14
CA GLU A 52 -14.52 -3.22 13.35
C GLU A 52 -13.94 -2.37 12.20
N LYS A 53 -12.91 -1.55 12.46
CA LYS A 53 -12.26 -0.72 11.42
C LYS A 53 -11.56 -1.53 10.33
N LEU A 54 -11.02 -2.69 10.68
CA LEU A 54 -10.32 -3.59 9.76
C LEU A 54 -11.27 -4.53 9.02
N THR A 55 -12.54 -4.59 9.43
CA THR A 55 -13.52 -5.48 8.79
C THR A 55 -13.77 -5.01 7.36
N PRO A 56 -13.57 -5.87 6.35
CA PRO A 56 -13.87 -5.49 4.97
C PRO A 56 -15.36 -5.18 4.82
N PRO A 57 -15.74 -4.25 3.92
CA PRO A 57 -17.14 -3.92 3.71
C PRO A 57 -17.95 -5.15 3.31
N ALA A 58 -19.16 -5.29 3.86
CA ALA A 58 -20.05 -6.42 3.60
C ALA A 58 -20.39 -6.57 2.10
N THR A 59 -20.41 -5.46 1.37
CA THR A 59 -20.53 -5.45 -0.09
C THR A 59 -19.16 -5.17 -0.69
N GLN A 60 -18.52 -6.21 -1.20
CA GLN A 60 -17.39 -6.02 -2.09
C GLN A 60 -17.92 -5.67 -3.48
N PRO A 61 -17.37 -4.64 -4.15
CA PRO A 61 -17.75 -4.35 -5.52
C PRO A 61 -17.53 -5.59 -6.38
N THR A 62 -18.51 -5.91 -7.23
CA THR A 62 -18.38 -7.01 -8.18
C THR A 62 -17.10 -6.80 -8.97
N PRO A 63 -16.14 -7.75 -8.93
CA PRO A 63 -14.91 -7.59 -9.68
C PRO A 63 -15.28 -7.41 -11.16
N ALA A 64 -14.69 -6.41 -11.81
CA ALA A 64 -14.82 -6.26 -13.25
C ALA A 64 -14.50 -7.61 -13.93
N LYS A 65 -15.15 -7.92 -15.06
CA LYS A 65 -14.80 -9.11 -15.83
C LYS A 65 -13.33 -9.00 -16.25
N MET A 66 -12.48 -9.73 -15.54
CA MET A 66 -11.04 -9.80 -15.77
C MET A 66 -10.71 -11.11 -16.47
N SER A 67 -9.67 -11.10 -17.31
CA SER A 67 -9.12 -12.34 -17.86
C SER A 67 -8.56 -13.22 -16.73
N GLU A 68 -8.43 -14.52 -16.96
CA GLU A 68 -7.82 -15.41 -15.95
C GLU A 68 -6.36 -15.03 -15.64
N ALA A 69 -5.62 -14.51 -16.62
CA ALA A 69 -4.26 -14.00 -16.43
C ALA A 69 -4.24 -12.80 -15.48
N ASP A 70 -5.15 -11.84 -15.65
CA ASP A 70 -5.25 -10.66 -14.77
C ASP A 70 -5.63 -11.04 -13.34
N LYS A 71 -6.51 -12.04 -13.18
CA LYS A 71 -6.86 -12.58 -11.86
C LYS A 71 -5.63 -13.18 -11.19
N LEU A 72 -4.83 -13.95 -11.92
CA LEU A 72 -3.63 -14.61 -11.39
C LEU A 72 -2.56 -13.61 -10.95
N ILE A 73 -2.30 -12.57 -11.75
CA ILE A 73 -1.33 -11.51 -11.43
C ILE A 73 -1.74 -10.74 -10.17
N ARG A 74 -3.04 -10.56 -9.94
CA ARG A 74 -3.58 -9.87 -8.76
C ARG A 74 -3.66 -10.73 -7.51
N GLN A 75 -3.38 -12.04 -7.59
CA GLN A 75 -3.41 -12.88 -6.40
C GLN A 75 -2.26 -12.49 -5.45
N PRO A 76 -2.52 -12.47 -4.13
CA PRO A 76 -1.44 -12.26 -3.17
C PRO A 76 -0.43 -13.40 -3.27
N GLY A 77 0.86 -13.08 -3.32
CA GLY A 77 1.95 -14.06 -3.49
C GLY A 77 1.90 -15.22 -2.49
N ASN A 78 1.34 -14.99 -1.29
CA ASN A 78 1.13 -16.03 -0.27
C ASN A 78 0.22 -17.18 -0.74
N ARG A 79 -0.78 -16.92 -1.61
CA ARG A 79 -1.63 -17.96 -2.21
C ARG A 79 -0.94 -18.72 -3.34
N MET A 80 0.01 -18.07 -3.99
CA MET A 80 0.79 -18.64 -5.08
C MET A 80 2.05 -19.38 -4.59
N LEU A 81 2.26 -19.47 -3.28
CA LEU A 81 3.50 -19.97 -2.66
C LEU A 81 4.76 -19.29 -3.21
N GLN A 82 4.62 -18.06 -3.70
CA GLN A 82 5.71 -17.29 -4.26
C GLN A 82 6.50 -16.62 -3.13
N TYR A 83 7.78 -16.39 -3.39
CA TYR A 83 8.63 -15.63 -2.49
C TYR A 83 8.03 -14.24 -2.23
N ASN A 84 7.83 -13.92 -0.95
CA ASN A 84 7.34 -12.62 -0.50
C ASN A 84 8.45 -11.94 0.31
N LEU A 85 9.10 -10.94 -0.30
CA LEU A 85 10.17 -10.18 0.35
C LEU A 85 9.68 -9.49 1.62
N GLU A 86 8.51 -8.85 1.58
CA GLU A 86 7.94 -8.13 2.72
C GLU A 86 7.54 -9.09 3.85
N GLY A 87 6.99 -10.26 3.50
CA GLY A 87 6.73 -11.32 4.48
C GLY A 87 8.00 -11.85 5.14
N THR A 88 9.09 -11.97 4.38
CA THR A 88 10.40 -12.39 4.89
C THR A 88 11.01 -11.31 5.79
N ARG A 89 10.95 -10.04 5.37
CA ARG A 89 11.36 -8.87 6.16
C ARG A 89 10.63 -8.82 7.51
N GLN A 90 9.32 -9.02 7.52
CA GLN A 90 8.54 -8.99 8.75
C GLN A 90 8.92 -10.12 9.73
N ARG A 91 9.19 -11.33 9.21
CA ARG A 91 9.57 -12.48 10.06
C ARG A 91 10.99 -12.39 10.58
N MET A 92 11.92 -11.94 9.75
CA MET A 92 13.32 -11.85 10.11
C MET A 92 13.64 -10.60 10.92
N GLY A 93 12.92 -9.49 10.69
CA GLY A 93 13.20 -8.22 11.34
C GLY A 93 14.65 -7.78 11.10
N ASN A 94 15.36 -7.46 12.19
CA ASN A 94 16.77 -7.07 12.13
C ASN A 94 17.74 -8.23 11.76
N ALA A 95 17.25 -9.48 11.76
CA ALA A 95 18.05 -10.65 11.41
C ALA A 95 18.16 -10.87 9.89
N LEU A 96 17.41 -10.12 9.08
CA LEU A 96 17.43 -10.29 7.62
C LEU A 96 18.82 -9.95 7.05
N GLY A 97 19.43 -10.91 6.36
CA GLY A 97 20.78 -10.77 5.80
C GLY A 97 21.91 -11.02 6.81
N ASN A 98 21.61 -11.17 8.10
CA ASN A 98 22.59 -11.38 9.17
C ASN A 98 22.50 -12.77 9.82
N SER A 99 21.36 -13.46 9.70
CA SER A 99 21.12 -14.77 10.31
C SER A 99 20.11 -15.59 9.50
N VAL A 100 20.11 -16.90 9.71
CA VAL A 100 19.09 -17.84 9.21
C VAL A 100 17.93 -18.05 10.19
N VAL A 101 18.04 -17.53 11.42
CA VAL A 101 17.03 -17.67 12.48
C VAL A 101 16.19 -16.40 12.58
N PRO A 102 14.85 -16.48 12.57
CA PRO A 102 13.97 -15.32 12.72
C PRO A 102 14.13 -14.60 14.07
N GLN A 103 13.89 -13.29 14.09
CA GLN A 103 13.87 -12.52 15.33
C GLN A 103 12.63 -12.90 16.15
N ARG A 104 12.84 -13.54 17.31
CA ARG A 104 11.78 -13.81 18.30
C ARG A 104 12.08 -13.05 19.59
N PRO A 105 11.09 -12.33 20.16
CA PRO A 105 11.25 -11.75 21.50
C PRO A 105 11.61 -12.83 22.52
N ALA A 106 12.48 -12.48 23.49
CA ALA A 106 12.71 -13.32 24.65
C ALA A 106 11.37 -13.56 25.37
N ARG A 107 11.15 -14.79 25.84
CA ARG A 107 9.95 -15.13 26.62
C ARG A 107 10.03 -14.58 28.02
#